data_AF-A0A859DT77-F1
#
_entry.id   AF-A0A859DT77-F1
#
_cell.length_a   1.000
_cell.length_b   1.000
_cell.length_c   1.000
_cell.angle_alpha   90.00
_cell.angle_beta   90.00
_cell.angle_gamma   90.00
#
_symmetry.space_group_name_H-M   'P 1'
#
loop_
_entity.id
_entity.type
_entity.pdbx_description
1 polymer ?
#
loop_
_entity_poly.entity_id
_entity_poly.type
_entity_poly.pdbx_seq_one_letter_code
_entity_poly.pdbx_strand_id
1 'polypeptide(L)'
;MKSNENQNTPIIYYRPLHQWIEVTPEQKRDWERFVGAARKAKQRAGACCIPYKKSYKCDGLCETCEFRCIPKDAAQHLSIEVEMENAYENGVSRTSFLADDRPTTEINIDSMLLNQLLTELRGTDPESYQILMLLADGQSERASAERLHMPRNTFVYKRNQLLKRLKEKF
;
A
#
# COMPACT_ATOMS: atom_id res chain seq x y z
N MET A 1 -57.78 -40.05 4.69
CA MET A 1 -57.46 -38.83 3.93
C MET A 1 -55.94 -38.72 3.90
N LYS A 2 -55.32 -38.93 2.74
CA LYS A 2 -53.86 -38.78 2.59
C LYS A 2 -53.58 -37.29 2.41
N SER A 3 -53.03 -36.66 3.44
CA SER A 3 -52.54 -35.29 3.35
C SER A 3 -51.37 -35.29 2.36
N ASN A 4 -51.53 -34.61 1.24
CA ASN A 4 -50.45 -34.31 0.31
C ASN A 4 -49.47 -33.36 1.02
N GLU A 5 -48.55 -33.91 1.80
CA GLU A 5 -47.35 -33.19 2.21
C GLU A 5 -46.49 -33.03 0.95
N ASN A 6 -46.68 -31.89 0.29
CA ASN A 6 -45.79 -31.43 -0.76
C ASN A 6 -44.45 -31.08 -0.08
N GLN A 7 -43.64 -32.11 0.21
CA GLN A 7 -42.32 -31.99 0.84
C GLN A 7 -41.39 -31.38 -0.20
N ASN A 8 -41.50 -30.06 -0.39
CA ASN A 8 -40.59 -29.32 -1.24
C ASN A 8 -39.24 -29.32 -0.52
N THR A 9 -38.35 -30.22 -0.93
CA THR A 9 -37.03 -30.39 -0.31
C THR A 9 -36.30 -29.05 -0.35
N PRO A 10 -35.79 -28.57 0.79
CA PRO A 10 -35.07 -27.31 0.81
C PRO A 10 -33.82 -27.41 -0.05
N ILE A 11 -33.65 -26.48 -0.98
CA ILE A 11 -32.47 -26.40 -1.84
C ILE A 11 -31.58 -25.23 -1.46
N ILE A 12 -30.28 -25.40 -1.66
CA ILE A 12 -29.26 -24.34 -1.62
C ILE A 12 -28.47 -24.33 -2.91
N TYR A 13 -27.96 -23.17 -3.31
CA TYR A 13 -27.06 -23.06 -4.45
C TYR A 13 -25.62 -23.15 -3.98
N TYR A 14 -24.86 -24.12 -4.48
CA TYR A 14 -23.44 -24.29 -4.16
C TYR A 14 -22.58 -23.87 -5.35
N ARG A 15 -21.91 -22.72 -5.19
CA ARG A 15 -21.18 -22.08 -6.29
C ARG A 15 -20.03 -22.93 -6.83
N PRO A 16 -19.19 -23.63 -6.04
CA PRO A 16 -18.07 -24.40 -6.59
C PRO A 16 -18.48 -25.50 -7.58
N LEU A 17 -19.69 -26.06 -7.39
CA LEU A 17 -20.26 -27.06 -8.31
C LEU A 17 -21.25 -26.46 -9.31
N HIS A 18 -21.58 -25.16 -9.19
CA HIS A 18 -22.60 -24.48 -9.99
C HIS A 18 -23.98 -25.19 -9.96
N GLN A 19 -24.32 -25.86 -8.86
CA GLN A 19 -25.49 -26.74 -8.75
C GLN A 19 -26.39 -26.39 -7.57
N TRP A 20 -27.67 -26.76 -7.69
CA TRP A 20 -28.63 -26.74 -6.59
C TRP A 20 -28.56 -28.07 -5.85
N ILE A 21 -28.31 -28.02 -4.55
CA ILE A 21 -28.19 -29.20 -3.68
C ILE A 21 -29.39 -29.26 -2.77
N GLU A 22 -30.04 -30.41 -2.75
CA GLU A 22 -31.10 -30.72 -1.80
C GLU A 22 -30.50 -30.97 -0.42
N VAL A 23 -31.06 -30.30 0.58
CA VAL A 23 -30.59 -30.36 1.97
C VAL A 23 -31.77 -30.55 2.91
N THR A 24 -31.46 -30.94 4.13
CA THR A 24 -32.46 -30.96 5.21
C THR A 24 -32.82 -29.52 5.63
N PRO A 25 -34.01 -29.29 6.22
CA PRO A 25 -34.41 -27.98 6.73
C PRO A 25 -33.40 -27.39 7.73
N GLU A 26 -32.82 -28.24 8.58
CA GLU A 26 -31.79 -27.89 9.57
C GLU A 26 -30.54 -27.37 8.88
N GLN A 27 -30.02 -28.14 7.91
CA GLN A 27 -28.84 -27.76 7.12
C GLN A 27 -29.07 -26.45 6.36
N LYS A 28 -30.27 -26.24 5.82
CA LYS A 28 -30.60 -24.96 5.14
C LYS A 28 -30.55 -23.78 6.11
N ARG A 29 -31.13 -23.92 7.31
CA ARG A 29 -31.12 -22.84 8.32
C ARG A 29 -29.69 -22.53 8.77
N ASP A 30 -28.90 -23.55 9.04
CA ASP A 30 -27.50 -23.39 9.47
C ASP A 30 -26.64 -22.77 8.37
N TRP A 31 -26.84 -23.21 7.12
CA TRP A 31 -26.21 -22.63 5.94
C TRP A 31 -26.56 -21.14 5.83
N GLU A 32 -27.85 -20.78 5.75
CA GLU A 32 -28.30 -19.40 5.61
C GLU A 32 -27.79 -18.49 6.74
N ARG A 33 -27.72 -19.01 7.97
CA ARG A 33 -27.13 -18.30 9.12
C ARG A 33 -25.64 -18.05 8.93
N PHE A 34 -24.89 -19.09 8.55
CA PHE A 34 -23.44 -19.02 8.31
C PHE A 34 -23.11 -18.00 7.19
N VAL A 35 -23.69 -18.17 6.00
CA VAL A 35 -23.43 -17.25 4.89
C VAL A 35 -23.97 -15.86 5.14
N GLY A 36 -25.10 -15.73 5.85
CA GLY A 36 -25.64 -14.44 6.26
C GLY A 36 -24.69 -13.67 7.18
N ALA A 37 -24.09 -14.33 8.16
CA ALA A 37 -23.12 -13.73 9.07
C ALA A 37 -21.84 -13.30 8.33
N ALA A 38 -21.26 -14.21 7.54
CA ALA A 38 -20.05 -13.96 6.74
C ALA A 38 -20.26 -12.79 5.75
N ARG A 39 -21.37 -12.81 5.00
CA ARG A 39 -21.73 -11.75 4.04
C ARG A 39 -21.85 -10.40 4.73
N LYS A 40 -22.61 -10.31 5.82
CA LYS A 40 -22.81 -9.04 6.55
C LYS A 40 -21.49 -8.52 7.15
N ALA A 41 -20.63 -9.39 7.66
CA ALA A 41 -19.31 -9.00 8.16
C ALA A 41 -18.44 -8.40 7.04
N LYS A 42 -18.34 -9.08 5.89
CA LYS A 42 -17.55 -8.61 4.74
C LYS A 42 -18.13 -7.36 4.08
N GLN A 43 -19.46 -7.20 4.03
CA GLN A 43 -20.11 -5.98 3.53
C GLN A 43 -19.79 -4.76 4.41
N ARG A 44 -19.80 -4.91 5.75
CA ARG A 44 -19.40 -3.83 6.67
C ARG A 44 -17.93 -3.46 6.53
N ALA A 45 -17.08 -4.42 6.22
CA ALA A 45 -15.66 -4.21 5.94
C ALA A 45 -15.39 -3.67 4.52
N GLY A 46 -16.42 -3.41 3.70
CA GLY A 46 -16.26 -2.93 2.33
C GLY A 46 -15.65 -3.96 1.36
N ALA A 47 -15.53 -5.23 1.75
CA ALA A 47 -14.88 -6.29 0.97
C ALA A 47 -15.86 -7.16 0.14
N CYS A 48 -17.16 -6.89 0.21
CA CYS A 48 -18.19 -7.66 -0.48
C CYS A 48 -19.26 -6.77 -1.10
N CYS A 49 -19.47 -6.93 -2.41
CA CYS A 49 -20.31 -6.10 -3.28
C CYS A 49 -21.57 -6.87 -3.73
N ILE A 50 -21.91 -7.99 -3.08
CA ILE A 50 -23.03 -8.83 -3.52
C ILE A 50 -24.37 -8.10 -3.29
N PRO A 51 -25.19 -7.91 -4.35
CA PRO A 51 -26.50 -7.29 -4.19
C PRO A 51 -27.48 -8.27 -3.52
N TYR A 52 -28.46 -7.76 -2.78
CA TYR A 52 -29.45 -8.57 -2.06
C TYR A 52 -30.13 -9.62 -2.95
N LYS A 53 -30.52 -9.23 -4.18
CA LYS A 53 -31.16 -10.12 -5.16
C LYS A 53 -30.31 -11.32 -5.59
N LYS A 54 -28.98 -11.21 -5.50
CA LYS A 54 -28.04 -12.31 -5.84
C LYS A 54 -27.49 -13.02 -4.60
N SER A 55 -28.02 -12.70 -3.42
CA SER A 55 -27.43 -13.17 -2.17
C SER A 55 -27.56 -14.67 -1.92
N TYR A 56 -28.45 -15.34 -2.65
CA TYR A 56 -28.56 -16.81 -2.73
C TYR A 56 -27.31 -17.49 -3.32
N LYS A 57 -26.44 -16.75 -4.03
CA LYS A 57 -25.17 -17.25 -4.58
C LYS A 57 -24.00 -17.22 -3.58
N CYS A 58 -24.24 -16.70 -2.38
CA CYS A 58 -23.24 -16.67 -1.33
C CYS A 58 -23.08 -18.06 -0.74
N ASP A 59 -21.83 -18.55 -0.68
CA ASP A 59 -21.45 -19.83 -0.07
C ASP A 59 -20.38 -19.66 1.03
N GLY A 60 -19.99 -18.41 1.34
CA GLY A 60 -18.97 -18.09 2.34
C GLY A 60 -17.53 -18.14 1.81
N LEU A 61 -17.28 -18.72 0.63
CA LEU A 61 -15.99 -18.81 -0.03
C LEU A 61 -15.69 -17.48 -0.74
N CYS A 62 -15.09 -16.55 0.00
CA CYS A 62 -14.83 -15.18 -0.49
C CYS A 62 -13.61 -15.07 -1.42
N GLU A 63 -12.65 -15.99 -1.36
CA GLU A 63 -11.39 -15.89 -2.11
C GLU A 63 -11.59 -15.88 -3.62
N THR A 64 -12.45 -16.79 -4.10
CA THR A 64 -12.81 -16.97 -5.52
C THR A 64 -14.14 -16.33 -5.89
N CYS A 65 -14.69 -15.46 -5.03
CA CYS A 65 -16.03 -14.92 -5.19
C CYS A 65 -16.08 -13.79 -6.23
N GLU A 66 -16.95 -13.92 -7.23
CA GLU A 66 -17.21 -12.89 -8.25
C GLU A 66 -17.68 -11.54 -7.68
N PHE A 67 -18.22 -11.54 -6.46
CA PHE A 67 -18.72 -10.34 -5.78
C PHE A 67 -17.74 -9.75 -4.76
N ARG A 68 -16.48 -10.19 -4.76
CA ARG A 68 -15.44 -9.61 -3.92
C ARG A 68 -15.22 -8.16 -4.36
N CYS A 69 -15.46 -7.20 -3.45
CA CYS A 69 -14.98 -5.84 -3.71
C CYS A 69 -13.47 -5.90 -3.45
N ILE A 70 -12.67 -5.80 -4.51
CA ILE A 70 -11.25 -5.48 -4.36
C ILE A 70 -11.21 -3.96 -4.37
N PRO A 71 -10.88 -3.29 -3.26
CA PRO A 71 -10.57 -1.87 -3.33
C PRO A 71 -9.48 -1.69 -4.39
N LYS A 72 -9.67 -0.76 -5.32
CA LYS A 72 -8.66 -0.46 -6.36
C LYS A 72 -7.28 -0.15 -5.76
N ASP A 73 -7.26 0.23 -4.49
CA ASP A 73 -6.06 0.60 -3.72
C ASP A 73 -5.72 -0.38 -2.58
N ALA A 74 -6.44 -1.51 -2.44
CA ALA A 74 -6.07 -2.52 -1.46
C ALA A 74 -5.04 -3.44 -2.10
N ALA A 75 -3.79 -3.29 -1.65
CA ALA A 75 -2.79 -4.32 -1.78
C ALA A 75 -3.44 -5.67 -1.47
N GLN A 76 -3.47 -6.56 -2.46
CA GLN A 76 -3.73 -7.96 -2.16
C GLN A 76 -2.71 -8.31 -1.09
N HIS A 77 -3.15 -8.68 0.11
CA HIS A 77 -2.30 -9.38 1.05
C HIS A 77 -2.02 -10.76 0.45
N LEU A 78 -1.24 -10.79 -0.63
CA LEU A 78 -0.45 -11.94 -1.01
C LEU A 78 0.55 -12.04 0.13
N SER A 79 0.32 -12.99 1.04
CA SER A 79 1.35 -13.34 2.01
C SER A 79 2.59 -13.68 1.19
N ILE A 80 3.74 -13.13 1.58
CA ILE A 80 5.04 -13.44 0.97
C ILE A 80 5.22 -14.97 0.86
N GLU A 81 4.65 -15.72 1.81
CA GLU A 81 4.66 -17.18 1.82
C GLU A 81 3.97 -17.81 0.60
N VAL A 82 2.83 -17.26 0.15
CA VAL A 82 2.08 -17.77 -1.01
C VAL A 82 2.80 -17.47 -2.32
N GLU A 83 3.45 -16.31 -2.43
CA GLU A 83 4.29 -16.01 -3.59
C GLU A 83 5.57 -16.84 -3.61
N MET A 84 6.16 -17.11 -2.44
CA MET A 84 7.32 -17.99 -2.31
C MET A 84 7.00 -19.42 -2.75
N GLU A 85 5.85 -19.98 -2.34
CA GLU A 85 5.43 -21.34 -2.72
C GLU A 85 5.25 -21.48 -4.25
N ASN A 86 4.60 -20.50 -4.89
CA ASN A 86 4.47 -20.45 -6.35
C ASN A 86 5.81 -20.25 -7.09
N ALA A 87 6.77 -19.56 -6.47
CA ALA A 87 8.09 -19.34 -7.05
C ALA A 87 8.97 -20.59 -7.00
N TYR A 88 8.89 -21.41 -5.94
CA TYR A 88 9.58 -22.69 -5.87
C TYR A 88 9.07 -23.69 -6.91
N GLU A 89 7.76 -23.72 -7.14
CA GLU A 89 7.14 -24.59 -8.15
C GLU A 89 7.64 -24.26 -9.58
N ASN A 90 8.04 -23.00 -9.80
CA ASN A 90 8.66 -22.52 -11.05
C ASN A 90 10.21 -22.56 -11.05
N GLY A 91 10.84 -23.22 -10.07
CA GLY A 91 12.29 -23.42 -10.02
C GLY A 91 13.10 -22.20 -9.55
N VAL A 92 12.45 -21.20 -8.94
CA VAL A 92 13.12 -20.01 -8.40
C VAL A 92 13.62 -20.31 -6.98
N SER A 93 14.94 -20.30 -6.77
CA SER A 93 15.56 -20.58 -5.47
C SER A 93 15.38 -19.42 -4.49
N ARG A 94 15.26 -19.70 -3.18
CA ARG A 94 15.20 -18.70 -2.09
C ARG A 94 16.31 -17.65 -2.16
N THR A 95 17.46 -18.02 -2.73
CA THR A 95 18.64 -17.17 -2.87
C THR A 95 18.53 -16.15 -3.99
N SER A 96 17.63 -16.29 -4.96
CA SER A 96 17.42 -15.27 -6.00
C SER A 96 16.54 -14.10 -5.55
N PHE A 97 15.83 -14.25 -4.42
CA PHE A 97 15.05 -13.18 -3.76
C PHE A 97 15.81 -12.51 -2.62
N LEU A 98 17.03 -12.95 -2.31
CA LEU A 98 17.94 -12.12 -1.55
C LEU A 98 18.31 -10.98 -2.50
N ALA A 99 17.47 -9.95 -2.51
CA ALA A 99 17.80 -8.67 -3.07
C ALA A 99 19.19 -8.33 -2.54
N ASP A 100 20.12 -8.06 -3.45
CA ASP A 100 21.37 -7.41 -3.11
C ASP A 100 20.96 -6.21 -2.23
N ASP A 101 21.47 -6.06 -1.00
CA ASP A 101 21.18 -4.94 -0.10
C ASP A 101 21.58 -3.57 -0.69
N ARG A 102 22.01 -3.57 -1.95
CA ARG A 102 22.15 -2.37 -2.76
C ARG A 102 20.76 -1.78 -2.93
N PRO A 103 20.55 -0.51 -2.55
CA PRO A 103 19.33 0.16 -2.92
C PRO A 103 19.19 0.01 -4.44
N THR A 104 18.11 -0.62 -4.89
CA THR A 104 17.64 -0.47 -6.26
C THR A 104 17.74 1.01 -6.55
N THR A 105 18.58 1.38 -7.52
CA THR A 105 18.78 2.76 -7.94
C THR A 105 17.48 3.26 -8.56
N GLU A 106 16.50 3.55 -7.71
CA GLU A 106 15.46 4.51 -8.02
C GLU A 106 16.21 5.78 -8.37
N ILE A 107 16.14 6.14 -9.64
CA ILE A 107 16.67 7.41 -10.13
C ILE A 107 15.83 8.47 -9.44
N ASN A 108 16.29 8.91 -8.27
CA ASN A 108 15.64 9.96 -7.51
C ASN A 108 15.96 11.27 -8.24
N ILE A 109 15.07 11.67 -9.15
CA ILE A 109 15.20 12.88 -9.96
C ILE A 109 15.44 14.09 -9.07
N ASP A 110 14.79 14.17 -7.91
CA ASP A 110 14.99 15.26 -6.96
C ASP A 110 16.44 15.30 -6.43
N SER A 111 17.03 14.13 -6.14
CA SER A 111 18.43 14.03 -5.72
C SER A 111 19.40 14.45 -6.84
N MET A 112 19.11 14.12 -8.10
CA MET A 112 19.93 14.53 -9.24
C MET A 112 19.86 16.04 -9.45
N LEU A 113 18.64 16.60 -9.43
CA LEU A 113 18.42 18.04 -9.55
C LEU A 113 19.11 18.80 -8.42
N LEU A 114 18.95 18.33 -7.17
CA LEU A 114 19.61 18.94 -6.02
C LEU A 114 21.14 18.91 -6.16
N ASN A 115 21.72 17.77 -6.55
CA ASN A 115 23.16 17.64 -6.73
C ASN A 115 23.69 18.56 -7.84
N GLN A 116 22.96 18.71 -8.94
CA GLN A 116 23.33 19.62 -10.02
C GLN A 116 23.32 21.08 -9.54
N LEU A 117 22.28 21.50 -8.82
CA LEU A 117 22.17 22.86 -8.27
C LEU A 117 23.27 23.17 -7.25
N LEU A 118 23.57 22.22 -6.38
CA LEU A 118 24.66 22.36 -5.41
C LEU A 118 26.03 22.46 -6.10
N THR A 119 26.23 21.73 -7.20
CA THR A 119 27.47 21.78 -7.98
C THR A 119 27.64 23.12 -8.68
N GLU A 120 26.57 23.66 -9.28
CA GLU A 120 26.57 24.99 -9.89
C GLU A 120 26.84 26.08 -8.84
N LEU A 121 26.18 26.00 -7.69
CA LEU A 121 26.39 26.95 -6.60
C LEU A 121 27.83 26.91 -6.07
N ARG A 122 28.41 25.71 -5.92
CA ARG A 122 29.81 25.56 -5.49
C ARG A 122 30.79 26.25 -6.44
N GLY A 123 30.52 26.22 -7.75
CA GLY A 123 31.37 26.87 -8.75
C GLY A 123 31.19 28.39 -8.83
N THR A 124 29.96 28.88 -8.66
CA THR A 124 29.63 30.31 -8.82
C THR A 124 29.79 31.11 -7.53
N ASP A 125 29.43 30.55 -6.38
CA ASP A 125 29.45 31.20 -5.07
C ASP A 125 29.82 30.18 -3.97
N PRO A 126 31.13 29.87 -3.81
CA PRO A 126 31.61 28.88 -2.86
C PRO A 126 31.26 29.18 -1.40
N GLU A 127 31.18 30.47 -1.04
CA GLU A 127 30.84 30.90 0.32
C GLU A 127 29.37 30.58 0.63
N SER A 128 28.45 30.91 -0.28
CA SER A 128 27.04 30.53 -0.15
C SER A 128 26.84 29.01 -0.08
N TYR A 129 27.60 28.25 -0.87
CA TYR A 129 27.60 26.79 -0.79
C TYR A 129 27.98 26.30 0.62
N GLN A 130 29.05 26.83 1.20
CA GLN A 130 29.48 26.47 2.56
C GLN A 130 28.43 26.86 3.62
N ILE A 131 27.79 28.02 3.48
CA ILE A 131 26.69 28.43 4.35
C ILE A 131 25.55 27.39 4.31
N LEU A 132 25.13 26.94 3.13
CA LEU A 132 24.07 25.91 3.01
C LEU A 132 24.46 24.58 3.65
N MET A 133 25.69 24.12 3.46
CA MET A 133 26.14 22.86 4.06
C MET A 133 26.12 22.93 5.58
N LEU A 134 26.58 24.04 6.16
CA LEU A 134 26.53 24.24 7.62
C LEU A 134 25.10 24.29 8.18
N LEU A 135 24.13 24.80 7.40
CA LEU A 135 22.72 24.76 7.78
C LEU A 135 22.14 23.34 7.68
N ALA A 136 22.50 22.59 6.63
CA ALA A 136 22.08 21.21 6.45
C ALA A 136 22.62 20.30 7.58
N ASP A 137 23.84 20.57 8.05
CA ASP A 137 24.45 19.92 9.21
C ASP A 137 23.81 20.31 10.56
N GLY A 138 22.83 21.23 10.56
CA GLY A 138 22.12 21.67 11.76
C GLY A 138 22.96 22.51 12.73
N GLN A 139 24.05 23.13 12.25
CA GLN A 139 24.94 23.92 13.11
C GLN A 139 24.29 25.24 13.54
N SER A 140 24.57 25.66 14.78
CA SER A 140 24.11 26.95 15.29
C SER A 140 24.75 28.12 14.53
N GLU A 141 24.06 29.26 14.43
CA GLU A 141 24.58 30.46 13.75
C GLU A 141 25.95 30.91 14.26
N ARG A 142 26.22 30.71 15.57
CA ARG A 142 27.52 31.06 16.18
C ARG A 142 28.62 30.14 15.68
N ALA A 143 28.39 28.82 15.75
CA ALA A 143 29.35 27.83 15.30
C ALA A 143 29.64 27.95 13.79
N SER A 144 28.59 28.18 12.99
CA SER A 144 28.73 28.36 11.54
C SER A 144 29.52 29.63 11.19
N ALA A 145 29.28 30.74 11.89
CA ALA A 145 30.01 31.98 11.69
C ALA A 145 31.50 31.86 12.06
N GLU A 146 31.80 31.20 13.19
CA GLU A 146 33.18 30.90 13.61
C GLU A 146 33.90 30.02 12.59
N ARG A 147 33.23 28.98 12.08
CA ARG A 147 33.78 28.05 11.09
C ARG A 147 34.06 28.70 9.74
N LEU A 148 33.32 29.73 9.38
CA LEU A 148 33.56 30.56 8.18
C LEU A 148 34.41 31.79 8.46
N HIS A 149 35.00 31.90 9.67
CA HIS A 149 35.84 33.02 10.08
C HIS A 149 35.22 34.40 9.84
N MET A 150 33.91 34.54 10.08
CA MET A 150 33.19 35.80 9.89
C MET A 150 32.34 36.18 11.11
N PRO A 151 32.03 37.48 11.28
CA PRO A 151 31.11 37.91 12.33
C PRO A 151 29.72 37.28 12.18
N ARG A 152 29.09 36.93 13.31
CA ARG A 152 27.73 36.34 13.33
C ARG A 152 26.72 37.17 12.52
N ASN A 153 26.75 38.50 12.65
CA ASN A 153 25.82 39.38 11.94
C ASN A 153 25.99 39.27 10.41
N THR A 154 27.24 39.15 9.95
CA THR A 154 27.56 38.94 8.53
C THR A 154 27.07 37.59 8.05
N PHE A 155 27.27 36.52 8.83
CA PHE A 155 26.74 35.19 8.51
C PHE A 155 25.23 35.21 8.36
N VAL A 156 24.51 35.78 9.33
CA VAL A 156 23.03 35.87 9.30
C VAL A 156 22.55 36.66 8.10
N TYR A 157 23.20 37.79 7.80
CA TYR A 157 22.88 38.60 6.62
C TYR A 157 23.06 37.80 5.32
N LYS A 158 24.22 37.17 5.14
CA LYS A 158 24.53 36.37 3.93
C LYS A 158 23.60 35.18 3.79
N ARG A 159 23.32 34.46 4.87
CA ARG A 159 22.32 33.38 4.91
C ARG A 159 20.96 33.86 4.42
N ASN A 160 20.45 34.96 4.99
CA ASN A 160 19.12 35.45 4.65
C ASN A 160 19.06 35.91 3.18
N GLN A 161 20.12 36.56 2.67
CA GLN A 161 20.24 36.92 1.25
C GLN A 161 20.24 35.69 0.35
N LEU A 162 20.98 34.64 0.72
CA LEU A 162 21.03 33.39 -0.01
C LEU A 162 19.67 32.70 -0.06
N LEU A 163 19.01 32.53 1.08
CA LEU A 163 17.68 31.91 1.15
C LEU A 163 16.63 32.69 0.37
N LYS A 164 16.71 34.04 0.39
CA LYS A 164 15.84 34.89 -0.43
C LYS A 164 16.07 34.66 -1.92
N ARG A 165 17.32 34.68 -2.38
CA ARG A 165 17.68 34.40 -3.78
C ARG A 165 17.21 33.03 -4.25
N LEU A 166 17.34 32.00 -3.40
CA LEU A 166 16.88 30.66 -3.72
C LEU A 166 15.35 30.61 -3.85
N LYS A 167 14.62 31.27 -2.94
CA LYS A 167 13.15 31.37 -3.00
C LYS A 167 12.63 32.18 -4.20
N GLU A 168 13.44 33.08 -4.77
CA GLU A 168 13.06 33.81 -5.99
C GLU A 168 13.34 33.00 -7.27
N LYS A 169 14.26 32.04 -7.22
CA LYS A 169 14.62 31.18 -8.36
C LYS A 169 13.74 29.92 -8.47
N PHE A 170 13.08 29.50 -7.41
CA PHE A 170 12.23 28.30 -7.31
C PHE A 170 10.89 28.65 -6.67
#